data_AF-A0A2D6X667-F1
#
_entry.id   AF-A0A2D6X667-F1
#
_cell.length_a   1.000
_cell.length_b   1.000
_cell.length_c   1.000
_cell.angle_alpha   90.00
_cell.angle_beta   90.00
_cell.angle_gamma   90.00
#
_symmetry.space_group_name_H-M   'P 1'
#
loop_
_entity.id
_entity.type
_entity.pdbx_description
1 polymer ?
#
loop_
_entity_poly.entity_id
_entity_poly.type
_entity_poly.pdbx_seq_one_letter_code
_entity_poly.pdbx_strand_id
1 'polypeptide(L)'
;MGIYKDGALYFDEIPPNLQRTWKYTPALATPEIEYGWIRCGGQSLSDVCPVELEGEWERVHRKMRAFKKSFELAKIDFRQHCFFDLVPHDFLSEFLEIKNKVTEHVFENFEVPPNYDHLNAVQKLLHQIKYQTLHLNTDNCKKLFYNSARRSTIKKLLSSPAWIDYNLFGTVTGRLATNPNSFPILTMKKEIRQIVKPCNDWFLSLDYNGAEVRTFLALGEHPQPQEDIHAWNIINVFQKLAMEREEAKTVFFAWLYNPDSTIITTEHYNRKKVLDKYYDGDYINTVYDRHIKVDERKAFNYLIQSTTADLVNERAVALDKLLKDKKSFISHIVHDEIVIDLADEDRQFIPQIKDTFSVNRLGTFLVNMKAGQNYYDLETLSL
;
A
#
# COMPACT_ATOMS: atom_id res chain seq x y z
N MET A 1 -24.00 13.39 -5.79
CA MET A 1 -22.81 13.54 -4.91
C MET A 1 -22.75 14.99 -4.49
N GLY A 2 -22.56 15.31 -3.21
CA GLY A 2 -22.46 16.70 -2.75
C GLY A 2 -21.02 17.23 -2.74
N ILE A 3 -20.79 18.41 -3.30
CA ILE A 3 -19.54 19.19 -3.20
C ILE A 3 -19.86 20.47 -2.44
N TYR A 4 -19.01 20.82 -1.47
CA TYR A 4 -19.14 22.08 -0.73
C TYR A 4 -18.02 23.03 -1.13
N LYS A 5 -18.40 24.23 -1.58
CA LYS A 5 -17.48 25.26 -2.04
C LYS A 5 -18.06 26.64 -1.75
N ASP A 6 -17.26 27.53 -1.17
CA ASP A 6 -17.58 28.96 -0.96
C ASP A 6 -18.96 29.18 -0.31
N GLY A 7 -19.28 28.43 0.74
CA GLY A 7 -20.55 28.55 1.46
C GLY A 7 -21.74 27.78 0.85
N ALA A 8 -21.58 27.15 -0.32
CA ALA A 8 -22.67 26.50 -1.05
C ALA A 8 -22.46 24.99 -1.25
N LEU A 9 -23.57 24.24 -1.20
CA LEU A 9 -23.63 22.81 -1.51
C LEU A 9 -24.12 22.60 -2.97
N TYR A 10 -23.34 21.85 -3.73
CA TYR A 10 -23.60 21.49 -5.13
C TYR A 10 -23.82 19.99 -5.23
N PHE A 11 -24.98 19.53 -5.73
CA PHE A 11 -25.32 18.10 -5.78
C PHE A 11 -25.39 17.52 -7.20
N ASP A 12 -25.77 18.36 -8.17
CA ASP A 12 -26.03 17.96 -9.55
C ASP A 12 -24.88 18.32 -10.50
N GLU A 13 -24.08 19.32 -10.14
CA GLU A 13 -22.97 19.82 -10.96
C GLU A 13 -21.69 19.95 -10.15
N ILE A 14 -20.55 19.67 -10.79
CA ILE A 14 -19.23 19.91 -10.20
C ILE A 14 -18.92 21.41 -10.38
N PRO A 15 -18.77 22.20 -9.31
CA PRO A 15 -18.46 23.61 -9.45
C PRO A 15 -17.08 23.79 -10.13
N PRO A 16 -16.91 24.84 -10.95
CA PRO A 16 -15.63 25.07 -11.63
C PRO A 16 -14.52 25.48 -10.65
N ASN A 17 -13.27 25.35 -11.11
CA ASN A 17 -12.07 25.81 -10.41
C ASN A 17 -11.82 25.13 -9.05
N LEU A 18 -12.09 23.83 -8.95
CA LEU A 18 -11.66 23.04 -7.80
C LEU A 18 -10.15 22.77 -7.91
N GLN A 19 -9.37 23.36 -7.01
CA GLN A 19 -7.91 23.21 -7.00
C GLN A 19 -7.42 22.36 -5.82
N ARG A 20 -8.18 22.33 -4.72
CA ARG A 20 -7.73 21.79 -3.44
C ARG A 20 -8.88 21.12 -2.70
N THR A 21 -8.58 20.01 -2.05
CA THR A 21 -9.50 19.36 -1.11
C THR A 21 -8.74 18.58 -0.05
N TRP A 22 -9.44 17.99 0.92
CA TRP A 22 -8.79 17.24 1.98
C TRP A 22 -8.18 15.92 1.48
N LYS A 23 -8.95 15.10 0.75
CA LYS A 23 -8.54 13.74 0.36
C LYS A 23 -9.16 13.33 -0.98
N TYR A 24 -8.44 12.51 -1.75
CA TYR A 24 -8.91 11.96 -3.03
C TYR A 24 -10.29 11.33 -2.93
N THR A 25 -11.12 11.61 -3.95
CA THR A 25 -12.41 10.97 -4.21
C THR A 25 -12.55 10.82 -5.74
N PRO A 26 -13.00 9.66 -6.26
CA PRO A 26 -13.05 9.40 -7.71
C PRO A 26 -13.83 10.40 -8.55
N ALA A 27 -14.89 10.99 -8.00
CA ALA A 27 -15.68 11.99 -8.74
C ALA A 27 -15.00 13.36 -8.86
N LEU A 28 -13.95 13.60 -8.08
CA LEU A 28 -13.07 14.75 -8.18
C LEU A 28 -11.74 14.37 -8.84
N ALA A 29 -11.71 13.31 -9.66
CA ALA A 29 -10.50 12.83 -10.32
C ALA A 29 -10.11 13.72 -11.52
N THR A 30 -9.98 15.03 -11.29
CA THR A 30 -9.26 15.91 -12.21
C THR A 30 -7.76 15.88 -11.87
N PRO A 31 -6.86 15.99 -12.85
CA PRO A 31 -5.42 15.95 -12.61
C PRO A 31 -4.89 17.07 -11.69
N GLU A 32 -5.65 18.17 -11.59
CA GLU A 32 -5.20 19.45 -11.01
C GLU A 32 -5.49 19.61 -9.52
N ILE A 33 -6.22 18.68 -8.88
CA ILE A 33 -6.61 18.82 -7.47
C ILE A 33 -5.49 18.33 -6.54
N GLU A 34 -5.09 19.21 -5.62
CA GLU A 34 -4.20 18.89 -4.51
C GLU A 34 -4.98 18.39 -3.27
N TYR A 35 -4.32 17.56 -2.45
CA TYR A 35 -4.89 16.87 -1.30
C TYR A 35 -4.13 17.20 -0.01
N GLY A 36 -4.78 17.91 0.90
CA GLY A 36 -4.19 18.32 2.20
C GLY A 36 -3.76 17.13 3.07
N TRP A 37 -4.49 16.01 3.01
CA TRP A 37 -4.17 14.79 3.77
C TRP A 37 -2.78 14.22 3.46
N ILE A 38 -2.26 14.42 2.24
CA ILE A 38 -0.89 14.01 1.88
C ILE A 38 0.14 14.97 2.48
N ARG A 39 -0.13 16.29 2.42
CA ARG A 39 0.77 17.33 2.95
C ARG A 39 1.04 17.17 4.45
N CYS A 40 0.02 16.79 5.22
CA CYS A 40 0.17 16.53 6.64
C CYS A 40 0.58 15.08 6.98
N GLY A 41 1.08 14.30 6.02
CA GLY A 41 1.59 12.95 6.26
C GLY A 41 0.54 11.97 6.79
N GLY A 42 -0.72 12.13 6.39
CA GLY A 42 -1.80 11.23 6.76
C GLY A 42 -2.51 11.54 8.08
N GLN A 43 -2.08 12.58 8.80
CA GLN A 43 -2.74 13.06 10.03
C GLN A 43 -4.22 13.37 9.81
N SER A 44 -5.03 13.23 10.88
CA SER A 44 -6.45 13.55 10.80
C SER A 44 -6.68 15.07 10.88
N LEU A 45 -7.85 15.53 10.43
CA LEU A 45 -8.27 16.94 10.60
C LEU A 45 -8.23 17.40 12.06
N SER A 46 -8.36 16.48 13.03
CA SER A 46 -8.27 16.85 14.44
C SER A 46 -6.84 17.07 14.90
N ASP A 47 -5.88 16.33 14.33
CA ASP A 47 -4.46 16.41 14.72
C ASP A 47 -3.79 17.68 14.18
N VAL A 48 -4.32 18.22 13.08
CA VAL A 48 -3.82 19.43 12.41
C VAL A 48 -4.76 20.62 12.50
N CYS A 49 -5.77 20.54 13.36
CA CYS A 49 -6.69 21.65 13.60
C CYS A 49 -5.91 22.79 14.27
N PRO A 50 -5.95 24.03 13.75
CA PRO A 50 -5.33 25.16 14.43
C PRO A 50 -6.05 25.45 15.75
N VAL A 51 -5.30 25.96 16.74
CA VAL A 51 -5.74 26.20 18.12
C VAL A 51 -7.01 27.06 18.18
N GLU A 52 -7.10 28.04 17.28
CA GLU A 52 -8.22 28.97 17.17
C GLU A 52 -9.54 28.28 16.77
N LEU A 53 -9.46 27.14 16.07
CA LEU A 53 -10.61 26.39 15.58
C LEU A 53 -10.92 25.12 16.40
N GLU A 54 -10.06 24.72 17.34
CA GLU A 54 -10.21 23.47 18.09
C GLU A 54 -11.58 23.33 18.76
N GLY A 55 -12.06 24.40 19.41
CA GLY A 55 -13.36 24.38 20.10
C GLY A 55 -14.54 24.18 19.15
N GLU A 56 -14.51 24.86 18.00
CA GLU A 56 -15.54 24.72 16.96
C GLU A 56 -15.49 23.33 16.31
N TRP A 57 -14.28 22.89 15.94
CA TRP A 57 -14.05 21.58 15.35
C TRP A 57 -14.51 20.45 16.28
N GLU A 58 -14.16 20.50 17.56
CA GLU A 58 -14.55 19.46 18.52
C GLU A 58 -16.09 19.40 18.69
N ARG A 59 -16.76 20.56 18.69
CA ARG A 59 -18.22 20.64 18.74
C ARG A 59 -18.86 19.98 17.51
N VAL A 60 -18.46 20.36 16.30
CA VAL A 60 -19.07 19.79 15.08
C VAL A 60 -18.67 18.34 14.87
N HIS A 61 -17.44 17.96 15.19
CA HIS A 61 -16.97 16.58 15.06
C HIS A 61 -17.67 15.63 16.05
N ARG A 62 -17.95 16.08 17.29
CA ARG A 62 -18.80 15.32 18.24
C ARG A 62 -20.21 15.12 17.70
N LYS A 63 -20.84 16.17 17.19
CA LYS A 63 -22.20 16.10 16.63
C LYS A 63 -22.25 15.21 15.39
N MET A 64 -21.24 15.27 14.52
CA MET A 64 -21.13 14.39 13.35
C MET A 64 -21.01 12.91 13.75
N ARG A 65 -20.19 12.60 14.77
CA ARG A 65 -20.09 11.24 15.33
C ARG A 65 -21.41 10.77 15.95
N ALA A 66 -22.16 11.67 16.60
CA ALA A 66 -23.47 11.34 17.16
C ALA A 66 -24.48 10.96 16.06
N PHE A 67 -24.51 11.68 14.93
CA PHE A 67 -25.32 11.30 13.77
C PHE A 67 -24.94 9.92 13.24
N LYS A 68 -23.63 9.68 13.00
CA LYS A 68 -23.13 8.39 12.53
C LYS A 68 -23.56 7.25 13.45
N LYS A 69 -23.36 7.41 14.76
CA LYS A 69 -23.75 6.40 15.76
C LYS A 69 -25.26 6.16 15.78
N SER A 70 -26.07 7.22 15.67
CA SER A 70 -27.53 7.09 15.61
C SER A 70 -27.99 6.27 14.41
N PHE A 71 -27.41 6.52 13.23
CA PHE A 71 -27.75 5.79 12.00
C PHE A 71 -27.23 4.35 11.99
N GLU A 72 -26.05 4.10 12.57
CA GLU A 72 -25.55 2.74 12.79
C GLU A 72 -26.47 1.94 13.72
N LEU A 73 -26.97 2.56 14.80
CA LEU A 73 -27.96 1.94 15.69
C LEU A 73 -29.30 1.66 14.96
N ALA A 74 -29.66 2.52 14.02
CA ALA A 74 -30.80 2.31 13.12
C ALA A 74 -30.53 1.29 12.01
N LYS A 75 -29.32 0.69 11.95
CA LYS A 75 -28.88 -0.31 10.96
C LYS A 75 -28.97 0.17 9.52
N ILE A 76 -28.72 1.46 9.29
CA ILE A 76 -28.64 2.02 7.93
C ILE A 76 -27.38 1.50 7.23
N ASP A 77 -27.54 0.96 6.03
CA ASP A 77 -26.41 0.55 5.19
C ASP A 77 -25.88 1.76 4.39
N PHE A 78 -24.73 2.29 4.80
CA PHE A 78 -24.07 3.43 4.12
C PHE A 78 -23.45 3.08 2.76
N ARG A 79 -23.54 1.82 2.32
CA ARG A 79 -23.22 1.45 0.93
C ARG A 79 -24.40 1.67 0.00
N GLN A 80 -25.62 1.63 0.54
CA GLN A 80 -26.86 1.86 -0.19
C GLN A 80 -27.35 3.30 -0.06
N HIS A 81 -27.04 3.95 1.07
CA HIS A 81 -27.44 5.32 1.35
C HIS A 81 -26.23 6.23 1.61
N CYS A 82 -26.22 7.41 1.00
CA CYS A 82 -25.23 8.43 1.30
C CYS A 82 -25.47 8.95 2.72
N PHE A 83 -24.46 8.80 3.60
CA PHE A 83 -24.52 9.30 4.98
C PHE A 83 -24.86 10.79 5.04
N PHE A 84 -24.30 11.60 4.13
CA PHE A 84 -24.47 13.05 4.12
C PHE A 84 -25.90 13.49 3.77
N ASP A 85 -26.64 12.69 3.00
CA ASP A 85 -28.03 12.98 2.65
C ASP A 85 -28.98 12.83 3.85
N LEU A 86 -28.54 12.11 4.89
CA LEU A 86 -29.29 11.88 6.13
C LEU A 86 -29.01 12.95 7.19
N VAL A 87 -27.93 13.73 7.02
CA VAL A 87 -27.50 14.74 7.98
C VAL A 87 -28.25 16.05 7.70
N PRO A 88 -28.80 16.74 8.72
CA PRO A 88 -29.47 18.03 8.51
C PRO A 88 -28.59 19.04 7.78
N HIS A 89 -29.14 19.67 6.73
CA HIS A 89 -28.40 20.54 5.81
C HIS A 89 -27.67 21.70 6.51
N ASP A 90 -28.32 22.35 7.48
CA ASP A 90 -27.74 23.48 8.22
C ASP A 90 -26.48 23.06 8.97
N PHE A 91 -26.52 21.89 9.61
CA PHE A 91 -25.36 21.33 10.31
C PHE A 91 -24.30 20.79 9.36
N LEU A 92 -24.70 20.18 8.24
CA LEU A 92 -23.76 19.70 7.23
C LEU A 92 -22.93 20.86 6.66
N SER A 93 -23.57 21.98 6.35
CA SER A 93 -22.92 23.19 5.87
C SER A 93 -21.92 23.74 6.89
N GLU A 94 -22.33 23.85 8.16
CA GLU A 94 -21.46 24.25 9.27
C GLU A 94 -20.22 23.35 9.43
N PHE A 95 -20.41 22.02 9.38
CA PHE A 95 -19.32 21.06 9.48
C PHE A 95 -18.34 21.19 8.31
N LEU A 96 -18.85 21.33 7.08
CA LEU A 96 -18.03 21.43 5.87
C LEU A 96 -17.27 22.75 5.81
N GLU A 97 -17.85 23.84 6.33
CA GLU A 97 -17.18 25.13 6.47
C GLU A 97 -15.97 25.05 7.41
N ILE A 98 -16.14 24.48 8.61
CA ILE A 98 -15.02 24.32 9.55
C ILE A 98 -13.97 23.36 8.95
N LYS A 99 -14.41 22.28 8.29
CA LYS A 99 -13.50 21.37 7.57
C LYS A 99 -12.68 22.09 6.50
N ASN A 100 -13.30 23.00 5.74
CA ASN A 100 -12.62 23.80 4.73
C ASN A 100 -11.56 24.71 5.36
N LYS A 101 -11.88 25.40 6.47
CA LYS A 101 -10.92 26.24 7.20
C LYS A 101 -9.72 25.44 7.72
N VAL A 102 -9.94 24.26 8.29
CA VAL A 102 -8.84 23.36 8.71
C VAL A 102 -8.02 22.89 7.49
N THR A 103 -8.69 22.59 6.38
CA THR A 103 -8.01 22.19 5.14
C THR A 103 -7.15 23.33 4.57
N GLU A 104 -7.67 24.55 4.55
CA GLU A 104 -6.97 25.77 4.14
C GLU A 104 -5.73 26.02 5.02
N HIS A 105 -5.88 25.93 6.34
CA HIS A 105 -4.77 26.00 7.29
C HIS A 105 -3.64 25.03 6.92
N VAL A 106 -3.97 23.79 6.52
CA VAL A 106 -2.96 22.82 6.07
C VAL A 106 -2.25 23.28 4.79
N PHE A 107 -2.98 23.83 3.82
CA PHE A 107 -2.36 24.32 2.59
C PHE A 107 -1.47 25.56 2.78
N GLU A 108 -1.76 26.38 3.78
CA GLU A 108 -0.99 27.58 4.11
C GLU A 108 0.25 27.29 4.97
N ASN A 109 0.19 26.28 5.84
CA ASN A 109 1.20 26.06 6.88
C ASN A 109 2.03 24.78 6.71
N PHE A 110 1.61 23.85 5.85
CA PHE A 110 2.35 22.60 5.62
C PHE A 110 3.00 22.62 4.24
N GLU A 111 4.29 22.29 4.24
CA GLU A 111 5.08 22.16 3.03
C GLU A 111 4.58 21.00 2.16
N VAL A 112 4.77 21.13 0.84
CA VAL A 112 4.51 20.03 -0.09
C VAL A 112 5.63 19.01 0.08
N PRO A 113 5.34 17.76 0.45
CA PRO A 113 6.39 16.76 0.55
C PRO A 113 7.01 16.51 -0.84
N PRO A 114 8.35 16.37 -0.95
CA PRO A 114 9.01 16.18 -2.24
C PRO A 114 8.46 15.01 -3.08
N ASN A 115 7.98 13.96 -2.41
CA ASN A 115 7.41 12.78 -3.03
C ASN A 115 5.87 12.80 -3.16
N TYR A 116 5.26 13.99 -3.14
CA TYR A 116 3.82 14.18 -3.19
C TYR A 116 3.15 13.44 -4.35
N ASP A 117 3.70 13.53 -5.56
CA ASP A 117 3.11 12.92 -6.75
C ASP A 117 3.08 11.39 -6.68
N HIS A 118 4.15 10.80 -6.13
CA HIS A 118 4.21 9.36 -5.85
C HIS A 118 3.13 8.97 -4.85
N LEU A 119 3.03 9.66 -3.71
CA LEU A 119 2.02 9.38 -2.68
C LEU A 119 0.60 9.56 -3.23
N ASN A 120 0.37 10.57 -4.05
CA ASN A 120 -0.92 10.85 -4.69
C ASN A 120 -1.32 9.71 -5.63
N ALA A 121 -0.40 9.26 -6.49
CA ALA A 121 -0.66 8.16 -7.41
C ALA A 121 -0.95 6.85 -6.66
N VAL A 122 -0.17 6.54 -5.62
CA VAL A 122 -0.39 5.36 -4.79
C VAL A 122 -1.73 5.47 -4.04
N GLN A 123 -2.05 6.62 -3.45
CA GLN A 123 -3.34 6.82 -2.76
C GLN A 123 -4.53 6.57 -3.69
N LYS A 124 -4.45 7.01 -4.95
CA LYS A 124 -5.52 6.79 -5.96
C LYS A 124 -5.72 5.30 -6.22
N LEU A 125 -4.63 4.55 -6.41
CA LEU A 125 -4.67 3.09 -6.54
C LEU A 125 -5.24 2.40 -5.30
N LEU A 126 -4.74 2.73 -4.10
CA LEU A 126 -5.22 2.13 -2.86
C LEU A 126 -6.71 2.43 -2.63
N HIS A 127 -7.18 3.61 -3.04
CA HIS A 127 -8.60 3.94 -3.03
C HIS A 127 -9.38 3.04 -4.00
N GLN A 128 -8.90 2.77 -5.21
CA GLN A 128 -9.57 1.83 -6.12
C GLN A 128 -9.68 0.44 -5.51
N ILE A 129 -8.58 -0.10 -4.96
CA ILE A 129 -8.56 -1.42 -4.31
C ILE A 129 -9.55 -1.50 -3.14
N LYS A 130 -9.68 -0.44 -2.34
CA LYS A 130 -10.61 -0.39 -1.20
C LYS A 130 -12.07 -0.64 -1.58
N TYR A 131 -12.49 -0.28 -2.79
CA TYR A 131 -13.86 -0.46 -3.26
C TYR A 131 -14.07 -1.76 -4.04
N GLN A 132 -13.01 -2.55 -4.26
CA GLN A 132 -13.13 -3.90 -4.77
C GLN A 132 -13.52 -4.85 -3.64
N THR A 133 -14.49 -5.73 -3.90
CA THR A 133 -14.87 -6.78 -2.95
C THR A 133 -14.07 -8.03 -3.28
N LEU A 134 -13.32 -8.54 -2.31
CA LEU A 134 -12.65 -9.84 -2.39
C LEU A 134 -13.69 -10.95 -2.49
N HIS A 135 -13.53 -11.83 -3.46
CA HIS A 135 -14.34 -13.03 -3.57
C HIS A 135 -13.85 -14.08 -2.56
N LEU A 136 -14.55 -14.14 -1.42
CA LEU A 136 -14.33 -15.14 -0.37
C LEU A 136 -15.24 -16.34 -0.61
N ASN A 137 -14.66 -17.50 -0.86
CA ASN A 137 -15.41 -18.71 -1.18
C ASN A 137 -14.74 -19.94 -0.53
N THR A 138 -15.56 -20.76 0.15
CA THR A 138 -15.11 -21.92 0.92
C THR A 138 -15.23 -23.26 0.19
N ASP A 139 -15.65 -23.26 -1.06
CA ASP A 139 -15.74 -24.45 -1.89
C ASP A 139 -14.34 -25.06 -2.03
N ASN A 140 -14.28 -26.39 -1.90
CA ASN A 140 -13.04 -27.18 -1.87
C ASN A 140 -12.10 -26.91 -0.66
N CYS A 141 -12.53 -26.13 0.34
CA CYS A 141 -11.73 -25.80 1.52
C CYS A 141 -12.02 -26.69 2.76
N LYS A 142 -12.72 -27.83 2.61
CA LYS A 142 -13.19 -28.66 3.75
C LYS A 142 -12.10 -29.00 4.77
N LYS A 143 -10.87 -29.25 4.30
CA LYS A 143 -9.71 -29.57 5.15
C LYS A 143 -9.34 -28.45 6.13
N LEU A 144 -9.61 -27.18 5.78
CA LEU A 144 -9.35 -26.04 6.65
C LEU A 144 -10.27 -26.02 7.88
N PHE A 145 -11.44 -26.64 7.79
CA PHE A 145 -12.44 -26.66 8.85
C PHE A 145 -12.24 -27.80 9.86
N TYR A 146 -11.30 -28.72 9.66
CA TYR A 146 -11.04 -29.82 10.59
C TYR A 146 -10.43 -29.37 11.91
N ASN A 147 -9.67 -28.26 11.89
CA ASN A 147 -9.12 -27.66 13.09
C ASN A 147 -10.07 -26.56 13.62
N SER A 148 -10.40 -26.63 14.91
CA SER A 148 -11.35 -25.72 15.56
C SER A 148 -10.90 -24.25 15.55
N ALA A 149 -9.61 -23.98 15.76
CA ALA A 149 -9.06 -22.64 15.73
C ALA A 149 -9.09 -22.02 14.31
N ARG A 150 -8.73 -22.80 13.29
CA ARG A 150 -8.84 -22.37 11.88
C ARG A 150 -10.29 -22.11 11.47
N ARG A 151 -11.22 -22.98 11.86
CA ARG A 151 -12.66 -22.80 11.65
C ARG A 151 -13.16 -21.47 12.23
N SER A 152 -12.80 -21.17 13.48
CA SER A 152 -13.20 -19.91 14.13
C SER A 152 -12.65 -18.69 13.38
N THR A 153 -11.38 -18.76 12.98
CA THR A 153 -10.72 -17.70 12.20
C THR A 153 -11.42 -17.47 10.86
N ILE A 154 -11.72 -18.54 10.11
CA ILE A 154 -12.41 -18.44 8.82
C ILE A 154 -13.81 -17.86 8.99
N LYS A 155 -14.58 -18.32 10.00
CA LYS A 155 -15.90 -17.73 10.29
C LYS A 155 -15.82 -16.23 10.54
N LYS A 156 -14.82 -15.79 11.31
CA LYS A 156 -14.58 -14.36 11.58
C LYS A 156 -14.26 -13.60 10.30
N LEU A 157 -13.42 -14.16 9.41
CA LEU A 157 -13.07 -13.53 8.13
C LEU A 157 -14.28 -13.40 7.20
N LEU A 158 -15.11 -14.44 7.10
CA LEU A 158 -16.32 -14.43 6.28
C LEU A 158 -17.39 -13.45 6.80
N SER A 159 -17.40 -13.18 8.11
CA SER A 159 -18.27 -12.16 8.72
C SER A 159 -17.64 -10.76 8.76
N SER A 160 -16.37 -10.63 8.37
CA SER A 160 -15.67 -9.34 8.35
C SER A 160 -15.87 -8.64 7.00
N PRO A 161 -15.58 -7.33 6.93
CA PRO A 161 -15.40 -6.63 5.67
C PRO A 161 -14.54 -7.41 4.67
N ALA A 162 -15.09 -7.70 3.50
CA ALA A 162 -14.41 -8.42 2.41
C ALA A 162 -13.69 -7.44 1.47
N TRP A 163 -13.13 -6.35 1.99
CA TRP A 163 -12.39 -5.35 1.21
C TRP A 163 -11.17 -4.89 1.97
N ILE A 164 -10.17 -4.39 1.24
CA ILE A 164 -8.88 -4.03 1.82
C ILE A 164 -8.74 -2.52 1.89
N ASP A 165 -8.70 -1.98 3.10
CA ASP A 165 -8.50 -0.55 3.35
C ASP A 165 -7.05 -0.33 3.84
N TYR A 166 -6.16 -0.04 2.90
CA TYR A 166 -4.75 0.22 3.19
C TYR A 166 -4.54 1.57 3.88
N ASN A 167 -3.58 1.60 4.81
CA ASN A 167 -3.05 2.80 5.41
C ASN A 167 -1.66 3.11 4.83
N LEU A 168 -1.59 4.13 3.97
CA LEU A 168 -0.37 4.60 3.33
C LEU A 168 0.67 5.15 4.31
N PHE A 169 0.22 5.72 5.43
CA PHE A 169 1.06 6.32 6.47
C PHE A 169 1.09 5.47 7.75
N GLY A 170 0.67 4.20 7.67
CA GLY A 170 0.57 3.31 8.82
C GLY A 170 1.92 2.79 9.33
N THR A 171 2.99 2.95 8.55
CA THR A 171 4.34 2.59 8.95
C THR A 171 5.33 3.71 8.61
N VAL A 172 6.38 3.84 9.41
CA VAL A 172 7.44 4.85 9.20
C VAL A 172 8.20 4.59 7.88
N THR A 173 8.41 3.33 7.52
CA THR A 173 9.13 2.95 6.30
C THR A 173 8.27 3.07 5.04
N GLY A 174 6.97 3.37 5.13
CA GLY A 174 6.10 3.43 3.95
C GLY A 174 5.61 2.07 3.44
N ARG A 175 5.93 0.97 4.14
CA ARG A 175 5.24 -0.31 3.95
C ARG A 175 3.75 -0.10 4.21
N LEU A 176 2.91 -0.65 3.34
CA LEU A 176 1.46 -0.60 3.54
C LEU A 176 1.09 -1.32 4.84
N ALA A 177 0.19 -0.70 5.60
CA ALA A 177 -0.55 -1.34 6.69
C ALA A 177 -2.03 -1.39 6.30
N THR A 178 -2.88 -2.00 7.14
CA THR A 178 -4.34 -1.95 6.97
C THR A 178 -4.99 -1.13 8.09
N ASN A 179 -5.99 -0.33 7.74
CA ASN A 179 -6.84 0.33 8.73
C ASN A 179 -7.64 -0.70 9.56
N PRO A 180 -8.07 -0.35 10.78
CA PRO A 180 -9.02 -1.16 11.53
C PRO A 180 -10.29 -1.43 10.71
N ASN A 181 -10.94 -2.59 10.93
CA ASN A 181 -12.11 -3.03 10.17
C ASN A 181 -11.86 -3.22 8.65
N SER A 182 -10.61 -3.49 8.26
CA SER A 182 -10.24 -3.97 6.92
C SER A 182 -10.12 -5.49 6.88
N PHE A 183 -10.26 -6.09 5.70
CA PHE A 183 -9.81 -7.46 5.48
C PHE A 183 -8.29 -7.55 5.74
N PRO A 184 -7.80 -8.49 6.57
CA PRO A 184 -6.42 -8.51 7.04
C PRO A 184 -5.47 -9.23 6.06
N ILE A 185 -5.46 -8.83 4.78
CA ILE A 185 -4.70 -9.53 3.73
C ILE A 185 -3.20 -9.65 4.04
N LEU A 186 -2.60 -8.58 4.59
CA LEU A 186 -1.17 -8.48 4.91
C LEU A 186 -0.71 -9.43 6.02
N THR A 187 -1.61 -9.86 6.89
CA THR A 187 -1.30 -10.73 8.05
C THR A 187 -1.96 -12.10 7.95
N MET A 188 -2.57 -12.40 6.81
CA MET A 188 -3.31 -13.62 6.58
C MET A 188 -2.37 -14.84 6.52
N LYS A 189 -2.65 -15.83 7.38
CA LYS A 189 -1.90 -17.09 7.40
C LYS A 189 -2.02 -17.81 6.06
N LYS A 190 -0.90 -18.37 5.59
CA LYS A 190 -0.77 -19.00 4.27
C LYS A 190 -1.90 -20.00 4.00
N GLU A 191 -2.17 -20.91 4.93
CA GLU A 191 -3.15 -21.99 4.73
C GLU A 191 -4.59 -21.47 4.58
N ILE A 192 -4.88 -20.27 5.11
CA ILE A 192 -6.22 -19.69 5.04
C ILE A 192 -6.42 -18.98 3.70
N ARG A 193 -5.35 -18.60 2.99
CA ARG A 193 -5.41 -17.88 1.70
C ARG A 193 -6.24 -18.63 0.64
N GLN A 194 -6.43 -19.94 0.79
CA GLN A 194 -7.24 -20.77 -0.09
C GLN A 194 -8.70 -20.29 -0.24
N ILE A 195 -9.24 -19.58 0.76
CA ILE A 195 -10.61 -19.05 0.70
C ILE A 195 -10.72 -17.79 -0.17
N VAL A 196 -9.60 -17.16 -0.52
CA VAL A 196 -9.59 -15.98 -1.39
C VAL A 196 -9.45 -16.49 -2.82
N LYS A 197 -10.45 -16.18 -3.65
CA LYS A 197 -10.55 -16.61 -5.05
C LYS A 197 -10.61 -15.38 -5.97
N PRO A 198 -10.22 -15.50 -7.24
CA PRO A 198 -10.40 -14.42 -8.19
C PRO A 198 -11.90 -14.16 -8.44
N CYS A 199 -12.20 -12.91 -8.78
CA CYS A 199 -13.47 -12.48 -9.36
C CYS A 199 -13.52 -12.78 -10.86
N ASN A 200 -12.37 -12.77 -11.54
CA ASN A 200 -12.18 -13.25 -12.90
C ASN A 200 -11.76 -14.73 -12.88
N ASP A 201 -10.78 -15.11 -13.70
CA ASP A 201 -10.44 -16.50 -13.98
C ASP A 201 -9.26 -16.99 -13.13
N TRP A 202 -8.25 -16.13 -12.90
CA TRP A 202 -7.01 -16.49 -12.23
C TRP A 202 -6.50 -15.38 -11.31
N PHE A 203 -5.78 -15.76 -10.26
CA PHE A 203 -4.79 -14.86 -9.69
C PHE A 203 -3.47 -15.02 -10.43
N LEU A 204 -2.84 -13.89 -10.76
CA LEU A 204 -1.45 -13.78 -11.20
C LEU A 204 -0.67 -13.04 -10.11
N SER A 205 0.23 -13.75 -9.44
CA SER A 205 1.13 -13.22 -8.41
C SER A 205 2.48 -12.87 -9.04
N LEU A 206 2.95 -11.66 -8.77
CA LEU A 206 4.23 -11.10 -9.18
C LEU A 206 5.02 -10.76 -7.92
N ASP A 207 6.15 -11.42 -7.72
CA ASP A 207 6.99 -11.28 -6.52
C ASP A 207 8.45 -11.08 -6.94
N TYR A 208 9.14 -10.09 -6.36
CA TYR A 208 10.55 -9.93 -6.64
C TYR A 208 11.38 -11.04 -6.00
N ASN A 209 12.30 -11.60 -6.78
CA ASN A 209 13.26 -12.56 -6.26
C ASN A 209 14.26 -11.85 -5.30
N GLY A 210 13.92 -11.81 -4.00
CA GLY A 210 14.73 -11.16 -2.97
C GLY A 210 14.81 -9.63 -3.13
N ALA A 211 13.64 -8.98 -3.13
CA ALA A 211 13.47 -7.54 -3.35
C ALA A 211 14.49 -6.67 -2.59
N GLU A 212 14.59 -6.87 -1.28
CA GLU A 212 15.47 -6.07 -0.41
C GLU A 212 16.96 -6.28 -0.68
N VAL A 213 17.34 -7.49 -1.09
CA VAL A 213 18.72 -7.82 -1.46
C VAL A 213 19.09 -7.13 -2.77
N ARG A 214 18.17 -7.13 -3.73
CA ARG A 214 18.33 -6.43 -5.02
C ARG A 214 18.35 -4.92 -4.85
N THR A 215 17.49 -4.38 -3.98
CA THR A 215 17.53 -2.97 -3.57
C THR A 215 18.89 -2.61 -2.99
N PHE A 216 19.45 -3.45 -2.10
CA PHE A 216 20.78 -3.21 -1.55
C PHE A 216 21.86 -3.20 -2.63
N LEU A 217 21.88 -4.18 -3.53
CA LEU A 217 22.82 -4.18 -4.67
C LEU A 217 22.70 -2.91 -5.52
N ALA A 218 21.47 -2.49 -5.83
CA ALA A 218 21.23 -1.31 -6.64
C ALA A 218 21.69 -0.02 -5.96
N LEU A 219 21.39 0.15 -4.67
CA LEU A 219 21.86 1.32 -3.90
C LEU A 219 23.38 1.33 -3.72
N GLY A 220 24.01 0.15 -3.73
CA GLY A 220 25.47 -0.02 -3.75
C GLY A 220 26.11 0.20 -5.13
N GLU A 221 25.30 0.43 -6.17
CA GLU A 221 25.69 0.60 -7.58
C GLU A 221 26.32 -0.66 -8.21
N HIS A 222 25.84 -1.83 -7.81
CA HIS A 222 26.24 -3.12 -8.37
C HIS A 222 25.25 -3.62 -9.44
N PRO A 223 25.73 -4.36 -10.46
CA PRO A 223 24.85 -4.94 -11.48
C PRO A 223 23.88 -5.95 -10.88
N GLN A 224 22.67 -6.01 -11.42
CA GLN A 224 21.62 -6.93 -10.97
C GLN A 224 21.85 -8.35 -11.53
N PRO A 225 21.98 -9.38 -10.68
CA PRO A 225 22.05 -10.77 -11.14
C PRO A 225 20.75 -11.18 -11.85
N GLN A 226 20.87 -11.91 -12.96
CA GLN A 226 19.70 -12.39 -13.72
C GLN A 226 19.16 -13.74 -13.22
N GLU A 227 19.83 -14.34 -12.25
CA GLU A 227 19.45 -15.59 -11.60
C GLU A 227 18.89 -15.34 -10.19
N ASP A 228 18.50 -16.42 -9.49
CA ASP A 228 18.04 -16.34 -8.11
C ASP A 228 19.13 -15.72 -7.22
N ILE A 229 18.79 -14.66 -6.48
CA ILE A 229 19.77 -13.86 -5.74
C ILE A 229 20.40 -14.64 -4.58
N HIS A 230 19.68 -15.61 -4.02
CA HIS A 230 20.21 -16.42 -2.93
C HIS A 230 21.16 -17.50 -3.48
N ALA A 231 20.84 -18.09 -4.64
CA ALA A 231 21.78 -18.95 -5.37
C ALA A 231 23.04 -18.19 -5.81
N TRP A 232 22.88 -16.97 -6.34
CA TRP A 232 23.99 -16.10 -6.69
C TRP A 232 24.88 -15.78 -5.46
N ASN A 233 24.26 -15.49 -4.31
CA ASN A 233 24.99 -15.24 -3.06
C ASN A 233 25.76 -16.49 -2.58
N ILE A 234 25.26 -17.70 -2.78
CA ILE A 234 26.00 -18.93 -2.41
C ILE A 234 27.36 -18.99 -3.11
N ILE A 235 27.38 -18.65 -4.40
CA ILE A 235 28.57 -18.70 -5.25
C ILE A 235 29.48 -17.51 -4.99
N ASN A 236 28.93 -16.28 -5.03
CA ASN A 236 29.72 -15.06 -5.10
C ASN A 236 30.01 -14.42 -3.73
N VAL A 237 29.22 -14.76 -2.70
CA VAL A 237 29.33 -14.14 -1.37
C VAL A 237 29.79 -15.14 -0.34
N PHE A 238 29.09 -16.27 -0.22
CA PHE A 238 29.43 -17.32 0.74
C PHE A 238 30.58 -18.20 0.26
N GLN A 239 30.75 -18.34 -1.07
CA GLN A 239 31.72 -19.22 -1.71
C GLN A 239 31.65 -20.66 -1.20
N LYS A 240 30.42 -21.14 -0.93
CA LYS A 240 30.14 -22.45 -0.31
C LYS A 240 29.12 -23.21 -1.13
N LEU A 241 29.57 -23.90 -2.19
CA LEU A 241 28.70 -24.61 -3.14
C LEU A 241 27.80 -25.68 -2.49
N ALA A 242 28.17 -26.22 -1.32
CA ALA A 242 27.36 -27.20 -0.60
C ALA A 242 26.26 -26.58 0.29
N MET A 243 26.16 -25.25 0.35
CA MET A 243 25.15 -24.55 1.14
C MET A 243 23.79 -24.59 0.45
N GLU A 244 22.75 -24.94 1.20
CA GLU A 244 21.38 -24.94 0.70
C GLU A 244 20.82 -23.51 0.58
N ARG A 245 19.93 -23.30 -0.40
CA ARG A 245 19.35 -21.97 -0.69
C ARG A 245 18.66 -21.32 0.52
N GLU A 246 17.85 -22.07 1.26
CA GLU A 246 17.12 -21.54 2.42
C GLU A 246 18.05 -21.22 3.60
N GLU A 247 19.14 -21.99 3.76
CA GLU A 247 20.18 -21.67 4.73
C GLU A 247 20.88 -20.36 4.35
N ALA A 248 21.30 -20.23 3.09
CA ALA A 248 21.94 -19.01 2.57
C ALA A 248 21.06 -17.78 2.75
N LYS A 249 19.76 -17.91 2.44
CA LYS A 249 18.77 -16.85 2.66
C LYS A 249 18.68 -16.45 4.13
N THR A 250 18.53 -17.42 5.03
CA THR A 250 18.39 -17.17 6.46
C THR A 250 19.62 -16.47 7.04
N VAL A 251 20.82 -16.98 6.72
CA VAL A 251 22.09 -16.39 7.15
C VAL A 251 22.25 -14.98 6.58
N PHE A 252 21.93 -14.78 5.30
CA PHE A 252 22.06 -13.48 4.66
C PHE A 252 21.15 -12.44 5.30
N PHE A 253 19.87 -12.75 5.57
CA PHE A 253 18.96 -11.78 6.21
C PHE A 253 19.32 -11.51 7.68
N ALA A 254 19.77 -12.53 8.41
CA ALA A 254 20.27 -12.35 9.77
C ALA A 254 21.50 -11.44 9.80
N TRP A 255 22.39 -11.57 8.80
CA TRP A 255 23.48 -10.62 8.58
C TRP A 255 22.92 -9.25 8.21
N LEU A 256 22.16 -9.14 7.11
CA LEU A 256 21.68 -7.89 6.52
C LEU A 256 21.14 -6.90 7.57
N TYR A 257 20.32 -7.41 8.48
CA TYR A 257 19.63 -6.64 9.51
C TYR A 257 20.36 -6.48 10.84
N ASN A 258 21.49 -7.16 11.02
CA ASN A 258 22.36 -6.98 12.17
C ASN A 258 23.58 -6.11 11.78
N PRO A 259 23.60 -4.82 12.16
CA PRO A 259 24.70 -3.92 11.80
C PRO A 259 26.05 -4.36 12.39
N ASP A 260 26.02 -5.09 13.50
CA ASP A 260 27.21 -5.56 14.23
C ASP A 260 27.78 -6.87 13.63
N SER A 261 27.08 -7.48 12.66
CA SER A 261 27.47 -8.78 12.10
C SER A 261 28.60 -8.66 11.07
N THR A 262 29.68 -9.38 11.33
CA THR A 262 30.88 -9.48 10.48
C THR A 262 30.98 -10.82 9.73
N ILE A 263 29.93 -11.64 9.76
CA ILE A 263 29.94 -13.02 9.21
C ILE A 263 30.12 -13.01 7.68
N ILE A 264 29.61 -11.98 7.00
CA ILE A 264 29.78 -11.78 5.56
C ILE A 264 30.67 -10.57 5.35
N THR A 265 31.78 -10.79 4.63
CA THR A 265 32.71 -9.77 4.17
C THR A 265 32.85 -9.92 2.66
N THR A 266 32.39 -8.94 1.90
CA THR A 266 32.32 -9.00 0.44
C THR A 266 32.32 -7.60 -0.14
N GLU A 267 32.85 -7.45 -1.36
CA GLU A 267 32.82 -6.19 -2.10
C GLU A 267 31.42 -5.87 -2.66
N HIS A 268 30.54 -6.87 -2.78
CA HIS A 268 29.21 -6.73 -3.37
C HIS A 268 28.20 -6.02 -2.46
N TYR A 269 28.42 -6.08 -1.14
CA TYR A 269 27.47 -5.58 -0.16
C TYR A 269 28.19 -4.78 0.92
N ASN A 270 28.13 -3.45 0.80
CA ASN A 270 28.77 -2.53 1.73
C ASN A 270 27.74 -1.58 2.35
N ARG A 271 27.31 -1.87 3.59
CA ARG A 271 26.32 -1.06 4.30
C ARG A 271 26.81 0.37 4.53
N LYS A 272 28.10 0.52 4.88
CA LYS A 272 28.70 1.82 5.16
C LYS A 272 28.68 2.70 3.91
N LYS A 273 29.17 2.19 2.78
CA LYS A 273 29.13 2.91 1.49
C LYS A 273 27.72 3.39 1.13
N VAL A 274 26.71 2.55 1.36
CA VAL A 274 25.31 2.94 1.11
C VAL A 274 24.85 3.99 2.11
N LEU A 275 25.11 3.82 3.41
CA LEU A 275 24.74 4.81 4.43
C LEU A 275 25.42 6.16 4.22
N ASP A 276 26.71 6.19 3.87
CA ASP A 276 27.46 7.42 3.59
C ASP A 276 26.78 8.29 2.51
N LYS A 277 25.97 7.70 1.62
CA LYS A 277 25.23 8.39 0.55
C LYS A 277 23.82 8.81 0.96
N TYR A 278 23.15 8.03 1.81
CA TYR A 278 21.72 8.16 2.05
C TYR A 278 21.35 8.50 3.50
N TYR A 279 22.31 8.55 4.42
CA TYR A 279 22.11 8.87 5.84
C TYR A 279 23.02 10.02 6.26
N ASP A 280 22.44 11.07 6.83
CA ASP A 280 23.16 12.29 7.23
C ASP A 280 23.56 12.32 8.73
N GLY A 281 23.26 11.25 9.47
CA GLY A 281 23.48 11.16 10.92
C GLY A 281 22.19 11.27 11.75
N ASP A 282 21.11 11.78 11.18
CA ASP A 282 19.80 11.88 11.86
C ASP A 282 18.63 11.39 10.98
N TYR A 283 18.77 11.50 9.65
CA TYR A 283 17.75 11.19 8.67
C TYR A 283 18.29 10.33 7.54
N ILE A 284 17.45 9.41 7.07
CA ILE A 284 17.64 8.78 5.76
C ILE A 284 16.89 9.55 4.69
N ASN A 285 17.51 9.67 3.53
CA ASN A 285 16.95 10.25 2.31
C ASN A 285 16.88 9.14 1.26
N THR A 286 15.69 8.68 0.90
CA THR A 286 15.54 7.60 -0.08
C THR A 286 15.57 8.14 -1.51
N VAL A 287 15.75 7.25 -2.50
CA VAL A 287 15.62 7.59 -3.93
C VAL A 287 14.18 7.94 -4.36
N TYR A 288 13.22 7.89 -3.44
CA TYR A 288 11.83 8.31 -3.60
C TYR A 288 11.55 9.58 -2.78
N ASP A 289 12.60 10.34 -2.44
CA ASP A 289 12.54 11.60 -1.72
C ASP A 289 11.80 11.52 -0.37
N ARG A 290 11.80 10.34 0.26
CA ARG A 290 11.38 10.22 1.66
C ARG A 290 12.51 10.68 2.56
N HIS A 291 12.17 11.59 3.46
CA HIS A 291 13.03 12.06 4.54
C HIS A 291 12.54 11.47 5.86
N ILE A 292 13.28 10.51 6.42
CA ILE A 292 12.84 9.74 7.60
C ILE A 292 13.85 9.89 8.72
N LYS A 293 13.41 10.44 9.85
CA LYS A 293 14.22 10.50 11.07
C LYS A 293 14.45 9.10 11.64
N VAL A 294 15.70 8.73 11.89
CA VAL A 294 16.05 7.39 12.35
C VAL A 294 17.42 7.35 13.03
N ASP A 295 17.51 6.53 14.10
CA ASP A 295 18.79 6.26 14.75
C ASP A 295 19.73 5.47 13.83
N GLU A 296 21.04 5.72 13.92
CA GLU A 296 22.08 5.10 13.07
C GLU A 296 21.94 3.57 12.96
N ARG A 297 21.69 2.91 14.09
CA ARG A 297 21.56 1.45 14.17
C ARG A 297 20.43 0.89 13.28
N LYS A 298 19.39 1.67 13.01
CA LYS A 298 18.23 1.27 12.19
C LYS A 298 18.24 1.90 10.80
N ALA A 299 19.10 2.89 10.55
CA ALA A 299 19.12 3.68 9.32
C ALA A 299 19.17 2.80 8.08
N PHE A 300 20.09 1.82 8.06
CA PHE A 300 20.24 0.92 6.91
C PHE A 300 18.98 0.09 6.67
N ASN A 301 18.40 -0.49 7.73
CA ASN A 301 17.21 -1.31 7.64
C ASN A 301 16.03 -0.50 7.12
N TYR A 302 15.84 0.72 7.63
CA TYR A 302 14.77 1.61 7.20
C TYR A 302 14.96 2.04 5.75
N LEU A 303 16.19 2.34 5.32
CA LEU A 303 16.51 2.71 3.95
C LEU A 303 16.13 1.61 2.96
N ILE A 304 16.54 0.37 3.23
CA ILE A 304 16.23 -0.78 2.36
C ILE A 304 14.72 -1.05 2.33
N GLN A 305 14.07 -1.10 3.50
CA GLN A 305 12.64 -1.38 3.58
C GLN A 305 11.80 -0.29 2.92
N SER A 306 12.17 0.97 3.13
CA SER A 306 11.42 2.11 2.60
C SER A 306 11.56 2.24 1.11
N THR A 307 12.79 2.13 0.60
CA THR A 307 13.05 2.13 -0.84
C THR A 307 12.32 0.97 -1.54
N THR A 308 12.33 -0.23 -0.94
CA THR A 308 11.64 -1.40 -1.52
C THR A 308 10.12 -1.21 -1.51
N ALA A 309 9.55 -0.67 -0.44
CA ALA A 309 8.10 -0.43 -0.36
C ALA A 309 7.62 0.58 -1.41
N ASP A 310 8.30 1.71 -1.55
CA ASP A 310 7.94 2.70 -2.56
C ASP A 310 8.15 2.19 -3.99
N LEU A 311 9.17 1.36 -4.22
CA LEU A 311 9.39 0.70 -5.50
C LEU A 311 8.23 -0.21 -5.89
N VAL A 312 7.78 -1.07 -4.97
CA VAL A 312 6.64 -1.96 -5.22
C VAL A 312 5.37 -1.15 -5.45
N ASN A 313 5.12 -0.11 -4.64
CA ASN A 313 3.97 0.76 -4.80
C ASN A 313 3.99 1.51 -6.14
N GLU A 314 5.15 2.00 -6.58
CA GLU A 314 5.31 2.65 -7.89
C GLU A 314 5.02 1.67 -9.02
N ARG A 315 5.52 0.43 -8.93
CA ARG A 315 5.21 -0.60 -9.93
C ARG A 315 3.75 -0.99 -9.92
N ALA A 316 3.09 -1.02 -8.76
CA ALA A 316 1.66 -1.25 -8.67
C ALA A 316 0.88 -0.15 -9.41
N VAL A 317 1.26 1.11 -9.25
CA VAL A 317 0.68 2.22 -10.02
C VAL A 317 0.92 2.07 -11.53
N ALA A 318 2.11 1.61 -11.94
CA ALA A 318 2.42 1.37 -13.35
C ALA A 318 1.56 0.24 -13.94
N LEU A 319 1.37 -0.84 -13.19
CA LEU A 319 0.52 -1.97 -13.56
C LEU A 319 -0.96 -1.56 -13.62
N ASP A 320 -1.46 -0.76 -12.67
CA ASP A 320 -2.83 -0.25 -12.71
C ASP A 320 -3.10 0.56 -13.99
N LYS A 321 -2.15 1.42 -14.38
CA LYS A 321 -2.23 2.15 -15.65
C LYS A 321 -2.21 1.22 -16.87
N LEU A 322 -1.41 0.16 -16.85
CA LEU A 322 -1.36 -0.84 -17.92
C LEU A 322 -2.68 -1.61 -18.06
N LEU A 323 -3.30 -1.94 -16.92
CA LEU A 323 -4.56 -2.65 -16.84
C LEU A 323 -5.79 -1.74 -17.02
N LYS A 324 -5.57 -0.44 -17.27
CA LYS A 324 -6.66 0.48 -17.55
C LYS A 324 -7.45 0.01 -18.78
N ASP A 325 -8.77 0.04 -18.66
CA ASP A 325 -9.72 -0.42 -19.68
C ASP A 325 -9.65 -1.93 -19.98
N LYS A 326 -9.00 -2.71 -19.09
CA LYS A 326 -9.03 -4.18 -19.09
C LYS A 326 -10.02 -4.70 -18.07
N LYS A 327 -10.39 -5.97 -18.20
CA LYS A 327 -11.22 -6.66 -17.20
C LYS A 327 -10.39 -7.09 -15.99
N SER A 328 -9.10 -7.31 -16.20
CA SER A 328 -8.13 -7.60 -15.14
C SER A 328 -7.82 -6.37 -14.30
N PHE A 329 -7.56 -6.56 -13.01
CA PHE A 329 -7.24 -5.47 -12.09
C PHE A 329 -6.31 -5.93 -10.96
N ILE A 330 -5.64 -5.00 -10.29
CA ILE A 330 -4.85 -5.32 -9.10
C ILE A 330 -5.80 -5.65 -7.96
N SER A 331 -5.76 -6.90 -7.49
CA SER A 331 -6.58 -7.40 -6.38
C SER A 331 -6.04 -6.92 -5.03
N HIS A 332 -4.73 -7.11 -4.81
CA HIS A 332 -4.09 -6.77 -3.55
C HIS A 332 -2.55 -6.69 -3.69
N ILE A 333 -1.94 -6.00 -2.73
CA ILE A 333 -0.49 -5.81 -2.60
C ILE A 333 -0.09 -6.35 -1.21
N VAL A 334 0.93 -7.21 -1.16
CA VAL A 334 1.44 -7.83 0.07
C VAL A 334 2.95 -7.68 0.11
N HIS A 335 3.42 -6.64 0.79
CA HIS A 335 4.85 -6.32 0.90
C HIS A 335 5.50 -6.11 -0.48
N ASP A 336 6.27 -7.08 -0.97
CA ASP A 336 6.93 -7.12 -2.27
C ASP A 336 6.18 -7.92 -3.35
N GLU A 337 5.00 -8.44 -3.03
CA GLU A 337 4.11 -9.17 -3.92
C GLU A 337 2.95 -8.28 -4.41
N ILE A 338 2.68 -8.29 -5.72
CA ILE A 338 1.46 -7.73 -6.32
C ILE A 338 0.64 -8.88 -6.91
N VAL A 339 -0.64 -8.95 -6.56
CA VAL A 339 -1.56 -9.96 -7.08
C VAL A 339 -2.61 -9.30 -7.97
N ILE A 340 -2.64 -9.74 -9.22
CA ILE A 340 -3.61 -9.32 -10.23
C ILE A 340 -4.73 -10.36 -10.29
N ASP A 341 -5.98 -9.90 -10.26
CA ASP A 341 -7.16 -10.68 -10.63
C ASP A 341 -7.27 -10.67 -12.16
N LEU A 342 -6.77 -11.73 -12.79
CA LEU A 342 -6.55 -11.82 -14.24
C LEU A 342 -7.74 -12.50 -14.92
N ALA A 343 -8.28 -11.84 -15.94
CA ALA A 343 -9.22 -12.41 -16.89
C ALA A 343 -8.49 -13.13 -18.03
N ASP A 344 -9.06 -14.24 -18.51
CA ASP A 344 -8.46 -15.04 -19.58
C ASP A 344 -8.25 -14.25 -20.88
N GLU A 345 -9.13 -13.29 -21.18
CA GLU A 345 -9.03 -12.41 -22.35
C GLU A 345 -7.81 -11.47 -22.32
N ASP A 346 -7.31 -11.16 -21.12
CA ASP A 346 -6.14 -10.30 -20.90
C ASP A 346 -4.84 -11.10 -20.77
N ARG A 347 -4.89 -12.44 -20.85
CA ARG A 347 -3.72 -13.32 -20.68
C ARG A 347 -2.56 -13.00 -21.62
N GLN A 348 -2.85 -12.49 -22.81
CA GLN A 348 -1.84 -12.05 -23.77
C GLN A 348 -0.92 -10.94 -23.24
N PHE A 349 -1.35 -10.17 -22.24
CA PHE A 349 -0.57 -9.08 -21.64
C PHE A 349 0.39 -9.53 -20.54
N ILE A 350 0.43 -10.81 -20.15
CA ILE A 350 1.31 -11.28 -19.06
C ILE A 350 2.79 -10.94 -19.30
N PRO A 351 3.38 -11.09 -20.51
CA PRO A 351 4.76 -10.67 -20.74
C PRO A 351 4.97 -9.17 -20.46
N GLN A 352 4.05 -8.32 -20.92
CA GLN A 352 4.12 -6.87 -20.66
C GLN A 352 3.93 -6.53 -19.18
N ILE A 353 3.07 -7.26 -18.47
CA ILE A 353 2.88 -7.16 -17.02
C ILE A 353 4.19 -7.50 -16.30
N LYS A 354 4.84 -8.61 -16.66
CA LYS A 354 6.15 -9.03 -16.12
C LYS A 354 7.22 -7.96 -16.36
N ASP A 355 7.29 -7.43 -17.56
CA ASP A 355 8.26 -6.39 -17.93
C ASP A 355 8.01 -5.10 -17.15
N THR A 356 6.75 -4.67 -17.05
CA THR A 356 6.34 -3.46 -16.30
C THR A 356 6.68 -3.57 -14.81
N PHE A 357 6.52 -4.76 -14.23
CA PHE A 357 6.89 -5.02 -12.84
C PHE A 357 8.41 -5.16 -12.65
N SER A 358 9.11 -5.86 -13.56
CA SER A 358 10.55 -6.14 -13.43
C SER A 358 11.44 -4.91 -13.62
N VAL A 359 11.12 -4.05 -14.60
CA VAL A 359 11.88 -2.84 -14.90
C VAL A 359 11.44 -1.72 -13.98
N ASN A 360 12.33 -1.27 -13.11
CA ASN A 360 12.08 -0.23 -12.12
C ASN A 360 13.24 0.79 -12.11
N ARG A 361 13.12 1.84 -11.28
CA ARG A 361 14.13 2.92 -11.23
C ARG A 361 15.51 2.48 -10.71
N LEU A 362 15.59 1.33 -10.04
CA LEU A 362 16.81 0.73 -9.52
C LEU A 362 17.42 -0.31 -10.47
N GLY A 363 16.81 -0.54 -11.64
CA GLY A 363 17.24 -1.51 -12.65
C GLY A 363 16.18 -2.55 -12.94
N THR A 364 16.61 -3.68 -13.51
CA THR A 364 15.72 -4.81 -13.81
C THR A 364 15.87 -5.88 -12.73
N PHE A 365 14.81 -6.11 -11.96
CA PHE A 365 14.79 -7.14 -10.92
C PHE A 365 14.16 -8.42 -11.47
N LEU A 366 14.75 -9.56 -11.13
CA LEU A 366 14.14 -10.86 -11.46
C LEU A 366 12.80 -11.00 -10.72
N VAL A 367 11.77 -11.42 -11.46
CA VAL A 367 10.41 -11.59 -10.97
C VAL A 367 10.04 -13.06 -10.97
N ASN A 368 9.57 -13.56 -9.84
CA ASN A 368 8.89 -14.83 -9.72
C ASN A 368 7.42 -14.62 -10.07
N MET A 369 6.89 -15.40 -11.03
CA MET A 369 5.47 -15.39 -11.35
C MET A 369 4.81 -16.68 -10.94
N LYS A 370 3.61 -16.56 -10.36
CA LYS A 370 2.76 -17.70 -10.06
C LYS A 370 1.32 -17.42 -10.46
N ALA A 371 0.58 -18.45 -10.83
CA ALA A 371 -0.82 -18.33 -11.15
C ALA A 371 -1.66 -19.45 -10.51
N GLY A 372 -2.92 -19.19 -10.23
CA GLY A 372 -3.83 -20.19 -9.68
C GLY A 372 -5.24 -19.67 -9.46
N GLN A 373 -6.17 -20.58 -9.17
CA GLN A 373 -7.60 -20.27 -8.97
C GLN A 373 -7.95 -19.89 -7.53
N ASN A 374 -6.95 -19.82 -6.65
CA ASN A 374 -7.06 -19.27 -5.30
C ASN A 374 -5.68 -18.80 -4.82
N TYR A 375 -5.65 -17.97 -3.78
CA TYR A 375 -4.41 -17.32 -3.34
C TYR A 375 -3.44 -18.26 -2.56
N TYR A 376 -3.80 -19.52 -2.35
CA TYR A 376 -2.93 -20.52 -1.71
C TYR A 376 -2.29 -21.47 -2.73
N ASP A 377 -3.11 -22.06 -3.61
CA ASP A 377 -2.70 -23.05 -4.61
C ASP A 377 -2.19 -22.34 -5.88
N LEU A 378 -1.12 -21.56 -5.74
CA LEU A 378 -0.45 -20.87 -6.86
C LEU A 378 0.71 -21.72 -7.38
N GLU A 379 0.73 -21.97 -8.69
CA GLU A 379 1.78 -22.70 -9.39
C GLU A 379 2.72 -21.76 -10.14
N THR A 380 4.00 -22.12 -10.23
CA THR A 380 5.00 -21.31 -10.93
C THR A 380 4.65 -21.21 -12.42
N LEU A 381 4.65 -19.98 -12.92
CA LEU A 381 4.45 -19.69 -14.33
C LEU A 381 5.81 -19.46 -14.99
N SER A 382 6.22 -20.38 -15.87
CA SER A 382 7.44 -20.22 -16.68
C SER A 382 7.08 -19.50 -17.99
N LEU A 383 7.55 -18.25 -18.12
CA LEU A 383 7.41 -17.41 -19.32
C LEU A 383 8.75 -16.86 -19.76
#